data_AF-A0A970TKX3-F1
#
_entry.id   AF-A0A970TKX3-F1
#
_cell.length_a   1.000
_cell.length_b   1.000
_cell.length_c   1.000
_cell.angle_alpha   90.00
_cell.angle_beta   90.00
_cell.angle_gamma   90.00
#
_symmetry.space_group_name_H-M   'P 1'
#
loop_
_entity.id
_entity.type
_entity.pdbx_description
1 polymer ?
#
loop_
_entity_poly.entity_id
_entity_poly.type
_entity_poly.pdbx_seq_one_letter_code
_entity_poly.pdbx_strand_id
1 'polypeptide(L)'
;MKVLFQTPVSAYAKEVGDVIALFFEGADYFVNIENCDPDLIIEHTERTKGSVRECRVTMSGTFQGNNTLHETVQGDALTEKRLHKRQVKRCVYAALKQAAHFTPPWGSLTGVRPTRLLYESMGQGKSLRSAVEHIVTTFDVSAVKAVLLRDIVVVQSALPPPMPRDVDIYIGIPFCTSRCRYCSFLSAEVGDGRMLAPYVQALCGEVAEVLKLIEQKDLSVRAFYMGGGTPTALPYDLLESVLVAAGPLISAAREATVEAGRPDTLDERKLSIILASGASRISINPQTMHNDTLRLIGRGHTRAQTENAYALARQIGFHHINMDLIAGLPGENEAMFSQTLAWERSMQPESLTIHTLSVKRSSLMHLWGDRLPGGEMVSHMVESGRKHAQANGMHPYYLYRQKHQAGNLENVGYALKDHACLYNIDMMEDVCSVLALGAGAISKRVWPGREKIVRSPNVKQVQDYIVRAGEMARRKEALWEI
;
A
#
# COMPACT_ATOMS: atom_id res chain seq x y z
N MET A 1 -11.03 -11.09 -23.43
CA MET A 1 -10.61 -10.37 -24.63
C MET A 1 -9.12 -10.61 -24.84
N LYS A 2 -8.71 -10.97 -26.06
CA LYS A 2 -7.32 -11.16 -26.47
C LYS A 2 -6.81 -9.90 -27.17
N VAL A 3 -5.73 -9.32 -26.66
CA VAL A 3 -5.11 -8.11 -27.21
C VAL A 3 -3.73 -8.45 -27.75
N LEU A 4 -3.50 -8.19 -29.04
CA LEU A 4 -2.18 -8.27 -29.65
C LEU A 4 -1.56 -6.88 -29.73
N PHE A 5 -0.38 -6.71 -29.13
CA PHE A 5 0.44 -5.51 -29.28
C PHE A 5 1.62 -5.78 -30.20
N GLN A 6 1.63 -5.13 -31.36
CA GLN A 6 2.74 -5.18 -32.31
C GLN A 6 3.61 -3.95 -32.13
N THR A 7 4.89 -4.14 -31.86
CA THR A 7 5.81 -3.03 -31.55
C THR A 7 7.25 -3.31 -31.94
N PRO A 8 8.00 -2.29 -32.42
CA PRO A 8 9.44 -2.39 -32.61
C PRO A 8 10.23 -2.37 -31.29
N VAL A 9 9.60 -2.05 -30.15
CA VAL A 9 10.25 -1.86 -28.84
C VAL A 9 9.64 -2.76 -27.76
N SER A 10 9.81 -4.07 -27.93
CA SER A 10 9.28 -5.09 -27.03
C SER A 10 9.76 -4.96 -25.57
N ALA A 11 10.87 -4.25 -25.34
CA ALA A 11 11.39 -3.94 -24.00
C ALA A 11 10.41 -3.22 -23.07
N TYR A 12 9.39 -2.52 -23.62
CA TYR A 12 8.37 -1.81 -22.84
C TYR A 12 7.02 -2.52 -22.78
N ALA A 13 6.91 -3.73 -23.35
CA ALA A 13 5.64 -4.39 -23.53
C ALA A 13 4.93 -4.68 -22.20
N LYS A 14 5.67 -5.00 -21.14
CA LYS A 14 5.09 -5.19 -19.81
C LYS A 14 4.38 -3.92 -19.31
N GLU A 15 5.02 -2.76 -19.42
CA GLU A 15 4.42 -1.50 -18.98
C GLU A 15 3.29 -1.01 -19.87
N VAL A 16 3.29 -1.38 -21.16
CA VAL A 16 2.16 -1.15 -22.06
C VAL A 16 1.00 -2.07 -21.72
N GLY A 17 1.26 -3.35 -21.42
CA GLY A 17 0.26 -4.28 -20.91
C GLY A 17 -0.42 -3.77 -19.63
N ASP A 18 0.35 -3.17 -18.70
CA ASP A 18 -0.21 -2.51 -17.51
C ASP A 18 -1.15 -1.33 -17.88
N VAL A 19 -0.93 -0.62 -19.01
CA VAL A 19 -1.82 0.45 -19.50
C VAL A 19 -3.07 -0.11 -20.15
N ILE A 20 -2.95 -1.18 -20.94
CA ILE A 20 -4.09 -1.85 -21.57
C ILE A 20 -5.04 -2.41 -20.51
N ALA A 21 -4.48 -2.98 -19.44
CA ALA A 21 -5.26 -3.50 -18.31
C ALA A 21 -6.08 -2.42 -17.57
N LEU A 22 -5.83 -1.13 -17.79
CA LEU A 22 -6.64 -0.03 -17.26
C LEU A 22 -8.03 0.07 -17.92
N PHE A 23 -8.13 -0.38 -19.17
CA PHE A 23 -9.35 -0.33 -19.97
C PHE A 23 -10.04 -1.69 -20.02
N PHE A 24 -9.23 -2.76 -20.00
CA PHE A 24 -9.69 -4.12 -20.22
C PHE A 24 -9.16 -5.05 -19.14
N GLU A 25 -9.84 -5.05 -18.00
CA GLU A 25 -9.46 -5.89 -16.86
C GLU A 25 -9.53 -7.39 -17.24
N GLY A 26 -8.47 -8.13 -16.94
CA GLY A 26 -8.39 -9.58 -17.23
C GLY A 26 -8.19 -9.94 -18.71
N ALA A 27 -7.86 -8.97 -19.58
CA ALA A 27 -7.53 -9.27 -20.97
C ALA A 27 -6.24 -10.11 -21.10
N ASP A 28 -6.25 -11.07 -22.02
CA ASP A 28 -5.06 -11.82 -22.41
C ASP A 28 -4.21 -10.95 -23.33
N TYR A 29 -2.94 -10.75 -22.96
CA TYR A 29 -2.05 -9.80 -23.63
C TYR A 29 -0.90 -10.52 -24.32
N PHE A 30 -0.78 -10.32 -25.64
CA PHE A 30 0.22 -10.92 -26.51
C PHE A 30 1.08 -9.84 -27.16
N VAL A 31 2.36 -10.16 -27.45
CA VAL A 31 3.32 -9.18 -27.97
C VAL A 31 4.08 -9.79 -29.15
N ASN A 32 3.99 -9.18 -30.33
CA ASN A 32 4.70 -9.61 -31.55
C ASN A 32 4.54 -11.10 -31.87
N ILE A 33 3.34 -11.68 -31.62
CA ILE A 33 3.02 -13.07 -31.97
C ILE A 33 2.21 -13.07 -33.27
N GLU A 34 2.64 -13.87 -34.24
CA GLU A 34 2.02 -13.95 -35.57
C GLU A 34 0.81 -14.89 -35.60
N ASN A 35 0.79 -15.92 -34.76
CA ASN A 35 -0.28 -16.93 -34.70
C ASN A 35 -1.21 -16.72 -33.50
N CYS A 36 -1.77 -15.54 -33.36
CA CYS A 36 -2.90 -15.31 -32.47
C CYS A 36 -4.10 -14.83 -33.28
N ASP A 37 -5.30 -15.16 -32.80
CA ASP A 37 -6.57 -14.63 -33.29
C ASP A 37 -7.06 -13.58 -32.26
N PRO A 38 -6.59 -12.32 -32.35
CA PRO A 38 -6.86 -11.29 -31.35
C PRO A 38 -8.20 -10.59 -31.62
N ASP A 39 -8.90 -10.26 -30.54
CA ASP A 39 -10.10 -9.41 -30.59
C ASP A 39 -9.74 -7.94 -30.87
N LEU A 40 -8.54 -7.53 -30.47
CA LEU A 40 -8.01 -6.17 -30.60
C LEU A 40 -6.53 -6.22 -30.97
N ILE A 41 -6.14 -5.50 -32.03
CA ILE A 41 -4.76 -5.30 -32.45
C ILE A 41 -4.38 -3.86 -32.14
N ILE A 42 -3.24 -3.66 -31.48
CA ILE A 42 -2.61 -2.37 -31.21
C ILE A 42 -1.26 -2.38 -31.91
N GLU A 43 -1.16 -1.67 -33.02
CA GLU A 43 0.07 -1.50 -33.80
C GLU A 43 0.79 -0.23 -33.36
N HIS A 44 2.06 -0.37 -32.98
CA HIS A 44 2.92 0.73 -32.59
C HIS A 44 4.08 0.86 -33.58
N THR A 45 4.28 2.06 -34.12
CA THR A 45 5.41 2.40 -35.00
C THR A 45 6.13 3.64 -34.47
N GLU A 46 7.44 3.69 -34.69
CA GLU A 46 8.29 4.82 -34.30
C GLU A 46 9.11 5.33 -35.48
N ARG A 47 9.27 6.64 -35.58
CA ARG A 47 10.16 7.30 -36.54
C ARG A 47 10.89 8.44 -35.86
N THR A 48 12.20 8.54 -36.05
CA THR A 48 12.99 9.66 -35.52
C THR A 48 13.45 10.54 -36.67
N LYS A 49 13.16 11.84 -36.58
CA LYS A 49 13.63 12.86 -37.54
C LYS A 49 14.38 13.95 -36.77
N GLY A 50 15.69 14.05 -36.99
CA GLY A 50 16.55 14.91 -36.18
C GLY A 50 16.52 14.49 -34.71
N SER A 51 16.22 15.43 -33.81
CA SER A 51 16.08 15.17 -32.36
C SER A 51 14.65 14.84 -31.91
N VAL A 52 13.69 14.67 -32.82
CA VAL A 52 12.28 14.40 -32.47
C VAL A 52 11.92 12.97 -32.84
N ARG A 53 11.41 12.22 -31.87
CA ARG A 53 10.79 10.90 -32.09
C ARG A 53 9.27 11.06 -32.19
N GLU A 54 8.73 10.61 -33.32
CA GLU A 54 7.32 10.33 -33.51
C GLU A 54 7.01 8.91 -33.05
N CYS A 55 6.03 8.77 -32.17
CA CYS A 55 5.43 7.51 -31.74
C CYS A 55 3.99 7.50 -32.24
N ARG A 56 3.62 6.53 -33.06
CA ARG A 56 2.27 6.37 -33.61
C ARG A 56 1.69 5.03 -33.18
N VAL A 57 0.45 5.06 -32.71
CA VAL A 57 -0.33 3.88 -32.38
C VAL A 57 -1.59 3.85 -33.22
N THR A 58 -1.91 2.70 -33.82
CA THR A 58 -3.14 2.42 -34.54
C THR A 58 -3.81 1.20 -33.91
N MET A 59 -5.13 1.20 -33.85
CA MET A 59 -5.94 0.13 -33.27
C MET A 59 -6.96 -0.38 -34.28
N SER A 60 -7.10 -1.71 -34.37
CA SER A 60 -8.06 -2.39 -35.23
C SER A 60 -8.67 -3.61 -34.53
N GLY A 61 -9.84 -4.07 -34.99
CA GLY A 61 -10.63 -5.12 -34.34
C GLY A 61 -11.83 -4.55 -33.59
N THR A 62 -12.06 -5.02 -32.37
CA THR A 62 -13.21 -4.64 -31.51
C THR A 62 -13.24 -3.13 -31.21
N PHE A 63 -12.06 -2.52 -31.11
CA PHE A 63 -11.92 -1.06 -30.94
C PHE A 63 -11.08 -0.50 -32.09
N GLN A 64 -11.46 0.69 -32.55
CA GLN A 64 -10.74 1.41 -33.58
C GLN A 64 -10.32 2.78 -33.06
N GLY A 65 -9.11 3.18 -33.40
CA GLY A 65 -8.55 4.44 -32.92
C GLY A 65 -7.12 4.59 -33.38
N ASN A 66 -6.61 5.81 -33.29
CA ASN A 66 -5.20 6.07 -33.51
C ASN A 66 -4.77 7.25 -32.66
N ASN A 67 -3.48 7.31 -32.36
CA ASN A 67 -2.89 8.48 -31.74
C ASN A 67 -1.44 8.61 -32.19
N THR A 68 -0.95 9.84 -32.24
CA THR A 68 0.46 10.13 -32.52
C THR A 68 0.98 11.13 -31.49
N LEU A 69 2.16 10.87 -30.92
CA LEU A 69 2.86 11.77 -30.01
C LEU A 69 4.28 12.03 -30.50
N HIS A 70 4.75 13.27 -30.31
CA HIS A 70 6.11 13.68 -30.60
C HIS A 70 6.82 14.08 -29.31
N GLU A 71 8.02 13.54 -29.08
CA GLU A 71 8.88 13.95 -27.96
C GLU A 71 10.33 14.14 -28.45
N THR A 72 11.04 15.06 -27.81
CA THR A 72 12.46 15.30 -28.09
C THR A 72 13.33 14.24 -27.43
N VAL A 73 14.14 13.56 -28.24
CA VAL A 73 15.14 12.59 -27.80
C VAL A 73 16.21 13.30 -26.98
N GLN A 74 16.47 12.80 -25.79
CA GLN A 74 17.48 13.29 -24.87
C GLN A 74 18.83 12.62 -25.11
N GLY A 75 19.91 13.35 -24.82
CA GLY A 75 21.28 12.85 -24.99
C GLY A 75 21.71 11.85 -23.91
N ASP A 76 21.11 11.90 -22.71
CA ASP A 76 21.45 10.98 -21.63
C ASP A 76 20.59 9.70 -21.69
N ALA A 77 21.26 8.54 -21.74
CA ALA A 77 20.61 7.26 -22.01
C ALA A 77 19.56 6.86 -20.96
N LEU A 78 19.73 7.25 -19.70
CA LEU A 78 18.82 6.90 -18.61
C LEU A 78 17.51 7.69 -18.70
N THR A 79 17.59 9.01 -18.87
CA THR A 79 16.41 9.85 -19.07
C THR A 79 15.73 9.49 -20.37
N GLU A 80 16.49 9.24 -21.43
CA GLU A 80 15.91 8.88 -22.72
C GLU A 80 15.11 7.58 -22.63
N LYS A 81 15.67 6.52 -22.02
CA LYS A 81 14.93 5.28 -21.76
C LYS A 81 13.63 5.52 -20.97
N ARG A 82 13.66 6.43 -19.99
CA ARG A 82 12.48 6.77 -19.17
C ARG A 82 11.43 7.54 -19.97
N LEU A 83 11.83 8.52 -20.77
CA LEU A 83 10.92 9.35 -21.57
C LEU A 83 10.37 8.58 -22.76
N HIS A 84 11.20 7.79 -23.45
CA HIS A 84 10.78 6.88 -24.51
C HIS A 84 9.68 5.93 -24.04
N LYS A 85 9.92 5.22 -22.94
CA LYS A 85 8.90 4.36 -22.34
C LYS A 85 7.62 5.13 -22.01
N ARG A 86 7.74 6.34 -21.47
CA ARG A 86 6.60 7.20 -21.14
C ARG A 86 5.81 7.60 -22.38
N GLN A 87 6.47 8.00 -23.46
CA GLN A 87 5.86 8.38 -24.71
C GLN A 87 5.01 7.24 -25.29
N VAL A 88 5.56 6.02 -25.36
CA VAL A 88 4.84 4.84 -25.87
C VAL A 88 3.59 4.56 -25.04
N LYS A 89 3.73 4.54 -23.70
CA LYS A 89 2.59 4.36 -22.78
C LYS A 89 1.50 5.41 -22.98
N ARG A 90 1.89 6.69 -23.09
CA ARG A 90 0.95 7.80 -23.30
C ARG A 90 0.25 7.71 -24.65
N CYS A 91 0.96 7.27 -25.68
CA CYS A 91 0.40 7.14 -27.02
C CYS A 91 -0.65 6.02 -27.08
N VAL A 92 -0.34 4.86 -26.50
CA VAL A 92 -1.29 3.75 -26.36
C VAL A 92 -2.48 4.15 -25.50
N TYR A 93 -2.23 4.78 -24.34
CA TYR A 93 -3.29 5.28 -23.46
C TYR A 93 -4.24 6.25 -24.17
N ALA A 94 -3.72 7.21 -24.92
CA ALA A 94 -4.55 8.21 -25.61
C ALA A 94 -5.43 7.57 -26.70
N ALA A 95 -4.90 6.60 -27.46
CA ALA A 95 -5.68 5.84 -28.43
C ALA A 95 -6.81 5.04 -27.76
N LEU A 96 -6.49 4.34 -26.65
CA LEU A 96 -7.47 3.57 -25.87
C LEU A 96 -8.55 4.45 -25.23
N LYS A 97 -8.16 5.60 -24.66
CA LYS A 97 -9.09 6.58 -24.07
C LYS A 97 -10.15 7.02 -25.07
N GLN A 98 -9.73 7.34 -26.30
CA GLN A 98 -10.64 7.76 -27.36
C GLN A 98 -11.54 6.60 -27.81
N ALA A 99 -10.95 5.43 -28.08
CA ALA A 99 -11.67 4.29 -28.63
C ALA A 99 -12.67 3.66 -27.63
N ALA A 100 -12.33 3.62 -26.34
CA ALA A 100 -13.18 3.04 -25.29
C ALA A 100 -14.13 4.06 -24.64
N HIS A 101 -14.05 5.35 -25.00
CA HIS A 101 -14.80 6.43 -24.37
C HIS A 101 -14.73 6.45 -22.83
N PHE A 102 -13.60 6.01 -22.29
CA PHE A 102 -13.38 5.86 -20.86
C PHE A 102 -12.08 6.56 -20.45
N THR A 103 -12.10 7.24 -19.31
CA THR A 103 -10.91 7.91 -18.76
C THR A 103 -10.61 7.34 -17.37
N PRO A 104 -9.58 6.50 -17.23
CA PRO A 104 -9.13 6.04 -15.91
C PRO A 104 -8.81 7.23 -14.99
N PRO A 105 -9.21 7.23 -13.71
CA PRO A 105 -9.01 8.38 -12.81
C PRO A 105 -7.55 8.82 -12.63
N TRP A 106 -6.62 7.86 -12.74
CA TRP A 106 -5.17 8.05 -12.64
C TRP A 106 -4.49 8.23 -14.02
N GLY A 107 -5.27 8.34 -15.09
CA GLY A 107 -4.80 8.40 -16.46
C GLY A 107 -3.85 7.24 -16.81
N SER A 108 -2.72 7.57 -17.43
CA SER A 108 -1.68 6.62 -17.85
C SER A 108 -0.75 6.12 -16.72
N LEU A 109 -0.98 6.54 -15.46
CA LEU A 109 -0.18 6.09 -14.32
C LEU A 109 -0.54 4.66 -13.90
N THR A 110 0.45 3.79 -13.90
CA THR A 110 0.33 2.38 -13.47
C THR A 110 1.18 2.05 -12.23
N GLY A 111 1.85 3.04 -11.65
CA GLY A 111 2.75 2.88 -10.50
C GLY A 111 2.03 2.90 -9.15
N VAL A 112 2.70 2.33 -8.13
CA VAL A 112 2.19 2.18 -6.74
C VAL A 112 2.13 3.51 -5.98
N ARG A 113 3.07 4.44 -6.20
CA ARG A 113 3.31 5.64 -5.37
C ARG A 113 3.29 6.91 -6.22
N PRO A 114 2.11 7.47 -6.53
CA PRO A 114 2.01 8.65 -7.39
C PRO A 114 2.55 9.94 -6.77
N THR A 115 2.54 10.07 -5.44
CA THR A 115 3.13 11.20 -4.67
C THR A 115 4.62 11.41 -4.96
N ARG A 116 5.36 10.33 -5.22
CA ARG A 116 6.77 10.39 -5.60
C ARG A 116 7.03 11.28 -6.81
N LEU A 117 6.11 11.35 -7.77
CA LEU A 117 6.26 12.20 -8.96
C LEU A 117 6.21 13.69 -8.62
N LEU A 118 5.44 14.07 -7.59
CA LEU A 118 5.42 15.44 -7.08
C LEU A 118 6.73 15.76 -6.37
N TYR A 119 7.22 14.87 -5.49
CA TYR A 119 8.50 15.07 -4.80
C TYR A 119 9.68 15.14 -5.76
N GLU A 120 9.74 14.29 -6.78
CA GLU A 120 10.77 14.35 -7.82
C GLU A 120 10.73 15.69 -8.58
N SER A 121 9.53 16.18 -8.91
CA SER A 121 9.35 17.48 -9.57
C SER A 121 9.75 18.65 -8.66
N MET A 122 9.39 18.60 -7.37
CA MET A 122 9.74 19.62 -6.39
C MET A 122 11.25 19.63 -6.08
N GLY A 123 11.89 18.46 -6.04
CA GLY A 123 13.34 18.33 -5.91
C GLY A 123 14.12 18.94 -7.08
N GLN A 124 13.47 19.15 -8.24
CA GLN A 124 14.01 19.90 -9.39
C GLN A 124 13.73 21.41 -9.31
N GLY A 125 13.28 21.92 -8.16
CA GLY A 125 13.00 23.34 -7.93
C GLY A 125 11.62 23.82 -8.39
N LYS A 126 10.74 22.94 -8.87
CA LYS A 126 9.38 23.33 -9.27
C LYS A 126 8.48 23.52 -8.04
N SER A 127 7.57 24.48 -8.12
CA SER A 127 6.54 24.65 -7.08
C SER A 127 5.59 23.45 -7.06
N LEU A 128 4.94 23.19 -5.91
CA LEU A 128 3.91 22.15 -5.78
C LEU A 128 2.80 22.31 -6.83
N ARG A 129 2.39 23.56 -7.11
CA ARG A 129 1.41 23.87 -8.17
C ARG A 129 1.89 23.38 -9.54
N SER A 130 3.12 23.72 -9.92
CA SER A 130 3.69 23.30 -11.19
C SER A 130 3.87 21.78 -11.27
N ALA A 131 4.23 21.12 -10.16
CA ALA A 131 4.32 19.66 -10.08
C ALA A 131 2.95 18.98 -10.30
N VAL A 132 1.88 19.53 -9.73
CA VAL A 132 0.50 19.06 -9.93
C VAL A 132 0.05 19.30 -11.37
N GLU A 133 0.28 20.49 -11.94
CA GLU A 133 -0.03 20.78 -13.34
C GLU A 133 0.73 19.82 -14.29
N HIS A 134 1.98 19.50 -13.98
CA HIS A 134 2.78 18.54 -14.73
C HIS A 134 2.19 17.12 -14.70
N ILE A 135 1.69 16.65 -13.54
CA ILE A 135 1.14 15.29 -13.46
C ILE A 135 -0.17 15.16 -14.25
N VAL A 136 -1.02 16.19 -14.21
CA VAL A 136 -2.27 16.26 -14.98
C VAL A 136 -1.98 16.28 -16.47
N THR A 137 -1.11 17.18 -16.93
CA THR A 137 -0.81 17.35 -18.36
C THR A 137 -0.03 16.19 -18.97
N THR A 138 0.89 15.59 -18.20
CA THR A 138 1.74 14.51 -18.70
C THR A 138 1.04 13.17 -18.66
N PHE A 139 0.33 12.87 -17.56
CA PHE A 139 -0.22 11.54 -17.35
C PHE A 139 -1.73 11.47 -17.47
N ASP A 140 -2.41 12.58 -17.70
CA ASP A 140 -3.88 12.67 -17.78
C ASP A 140 -4.57 12.25 -16.48
N VAL A 141 -3.92 12.55 -15.33
CA VAL A 141 -4.51 12.34 -14.01
C VAL A 141 -5.68 13.30 -13.82
N SER A 142 -6.83 12.77 -13.40
CA SER A 142 -8.02 13.58 -13.15
C SER A 142 -7.79 14.65 -12.08
N ALA A 143 -8.53 15.77 -12.18
CA ALA A 143 -8.42 16.88 -11.24
C ALA A 143 -8.64 16.46 -9.77
N VAL A 144 -9.57 15.54 -9.52
CA VAL A 144 -9.85 15.01 -8.17
C VAL A 144 -8.63 14.31 -7.58
N LYS A 145 -7.97 13.44 -8.36
CA LYS A 145 -6.77 12.73 -7.91
C LYS A 145 -5.56 13.67 -7.79
N ALA A 146 -5.47 14.68 -8.66
CA ALA A 146 -4.43 15.71 -8.57
C ALA A 146 -4.55 16.54 -7.29
N VAL A 147 -5.78 16.91 -6.89
CA VAL A 147 -6.07 17.56 -5.60
C VAL A 147 -5.72 16.64 -4.42
N LEU A 148 -6.08 15.36 -4.48
CA LEU A 148 -5.71 14.38 -3.47
C LEU A 148 -4.18 14.31 -3.26
N LEU A 149 -3.39 14.24 -4.35
CA LEU A 149 -1.93 14.24 -4.25
C LEU A 149 -1.38 15.51 -3.63
N ARG A 150 -1.92 16.68 -4.02
CA ARG A 150 -1.54 17.97 -3.43
C ARG A 150 -1.80 17.97 -1.93
N ASP A 151 -2.99 17.57 -1.51
CA ASP A 151 -3.40 17.61 -0.11
C ASP A 151 -2.53 16.69 0.75
N ILE A 152 -2.18 15.50 0.24
CA ILE A 152 -1.22 14.61 0.88
C ILE A 152 0.14 15.27 1.06
N VAL A 153 0.70 15.88 0.01
CA VAL A 153 2.00 16.55 0.08
C VAL A 153 1.97 17.73 1.05
N VAL A 154 0.85 18.45 1.15
CA VAL A 154 0.66 19.54 2.13
C VAL A 154 0.74 19.00 3.56
N VAL A 155 0.01 17.92 3.88
CA VAL A 155 0.06 17.31 5.21
C VAL A 155 1.47 16.79 5.51
N GLN A 156 2.08 16.06 4.58
CA GLN A 156 3.42 15.49 4.77
C GLN A 156 4.50 16.58 4.95
N SER A 157 4.42 17.68 4.21
CA SER A 157 5.40 18.78 4.29
C SER A 157 5.31 19.57 5.60
N ALA A 158 4.20 19.46 6.33
CA ALA A 158 4.04 20.08 7.65
C ALA A 158 4.63 19.22 8.79
N LEU A 159 4.94 17.95 8.52
CA LEU A 159 5.53 17.04 9.50
C LEU A 159 7.06 17.12 9.50
N PRO A 160 7.74 16.86 10.63
CA PRO A 160 9.19 16.83 10.67
C PRO A 160 9.73 15.77 9.70
N PRO A 161 10.62 16.11 8.74
CA PRO A 161 11.19 15.11 7.84
C PRO A 161 12.09 14.12 8.61
N PRO A 162 12.33 12.91 8.06
CA PRO A 162 13.32 12.00 8.64
C PRO A 162 14.73 12.57 8.51
N MET A 163 15.53 12.40 9.56
CA MET A 163 16.95 12.78 9.58
C MET A 163 17.83 11.65 9.03
N PRO A 164 19.08 11.92 8.60
CA PRO A 164 19.94 10.89 7.98
C PRO A 164 20.21 9.65 8.85
N ARG A 165 20.13 9.77 10.17
CA ARG A 165 20.35 8.68 11.14
C ARG A 165 19.05 8.09 11.69
N ASP A 166 17.91 8.63 11.27
CA ASP A 166 16.61 8.10 11.67
C ASP A 166 16.40 6.72 11.04
N VAL A 167 15.86 5.81 11.86
CA VAL A 167 15.36 4.51 11.43
C VAL A 167 13.98 4.28 11.99
N ASP A 168 13.11 3.70 11.18
CA ASP A 168 11.86 3.15 11.65
C ASP A 168 12.03 1.68 12.02
N ILE A 169 11.26 1.24 13.00
CA ILE A 169 11.22 -0.14 13.46
C ILE A 169 9.91 -0.77 13.03
N TYR A 170 10.01 -1.94 12.40
CA TYR A 170 8.85 -2.78 12.13
C TYR A 170 9.00 -4.14 12.79
N ILE A 171 7.98 -4.58 13.53
CA ILE A 171 7.89 -5.94 14.04
C ILE A 171 6.68 -6.62 13.39
N GLY A 172 6.92 -7.64 12.58
CA GLY A 172 5.87 -8.42 11.93
C GLY A 172 5.51 -9.66 12.73
N ILE A 173 4.28 -9.77 13.24
CA ILE A 173 3.72 -10.98 13.85
C ILE A 173 2.92 -11.76 12.79
N PRO A 174 3.43 -12.88 12.25
CA PRO A 174 2.86 -13.56 11.09
C PRO A 174 1.73 -14.52 11.47
N PHE A 175 0.96 -14.25 12.53
CA PHE A 175 -0.09 -15.13 13.03
C PHE A 175 -1.45 -14.43 13.04
N CYS A 176 -2.50 -15.15 12.65
CA CYS A 176 -3.89 -14.72 12.72
C CYS A 176 -4.75 -15.81 13.38
N THR A 177 -5.87 -15.45 13.98
CA THR A 177 -6.87 -16.45 14.45
C THR A 177 -7.51 -17.21 13.28
N SER A 178 -7.73 -16.53 12.16
CA SER A 178 -8.18 -17.11 10.89
C SER A 178 -7.64 -16.32 9.70
N ARG A 179 -7.53 -16.97 8.54
CA ARG A 179 -7.17 -16.29 7.29
C ARG A 179 -8.40 -15.64 6.64
N CYS A 180 -8.39 -14.31 6.50
CA CYS A 180 -9.42 -13.60 5.72
C CYS A 180 -9.29 -13.97 4.23
N ARG A 181 -10.42 -14.11 3.52
CA ARG A 181 -10.43 -14.59 2.13
C ARG A 181 -9.73 -13.67 1.13
N TYR A 182 -9.75 -12.36 1.37
CA TYR A 182 -9.05 -11.35 0.56
C TYR A 182 -7.59 -11.16 0.99
N CYS A 183 -7.19 -11.64 2.17
CA CYS A 183 -5.88 -11.32 2.73
C CYS A 183 -4.76 -11.89 1.87
N SER A 184 -3.78 -11.03 1.61
CA SER A 184 -2.59 -11.37 0.84
C SER A 184 -1.28 -11.22 1.62
N PHE A 185 -1.39 -10.96 2.92
CA PHE A 185 -0.25 -10.94 3.83
C PHE A 185 0.23 -12.36 4.12
N LEU A 186 1.52 -12.46 4.46
CA LEU A 186 2.11 -13.69 4.98
C LEU A 186 1.60 -13.87 6.42
N SER A 187 0.52 -14.62 6.59
CA SER A 187 -0.02 -14.98 7.90
C SER A 187 -0.32 -16.47 7.95
N ALA A 188 0.19 -17.14 8.98
CA ALA A 188 -0.22 -18.46 9.39
C ALA A 188 -1.41 -18.37 10.37
N GLU A 189 -2.26 -19.37 10.38
CA GLU A 189 -3.25 -19.50 11.44
C GLU A 189 -2.55 -20.00 12.71
N VAL A 190 -3.00 -19.55 13.88
CA VAL A 190 -2.42 -19.94 15.18
C VAL A 190 -2.42 -21.47 15.37
N GLY A 191 -3.45 -22.16 14.88
CA GLY A 191 -3.54 -23.62 14.94
C GLY A 191 -3.44 -24.16 16.37
N ASP A 192 -2.58 -25.15 16.59
CA ASP A 192 -2.31 -25.74 17.91
C ASP A 192 -1.34 -24.92 18.78
N GLY A 193 -0.87 -23.77 18.28
CA GLY A 193 -0.02 -22.82 19.02
C GLY A 193 1.44 -23.25 19.20
N ARG A 194 1.87 -24.43 18.75
CA ARG A 194 3.22 -24.97 19.01
C ARG A 194 4.36 -24.10 18.47
N MET A 195 4.06 -23.33 17.43
CA MET A 195 5.03 -22.44 16.77
C MET A 195 5.15 -21.07 17.44
N LEU A 196 4.20 -20.67 18.30
CA LEU A 196 4.12 -19.31 18.83
C LEU A 196 5.28 -18.97 19.76
N ALA A 197 5.51 -19.79 20.79
CA ALA A 197 6.56 -19.54 21.78
C ALA A 197 7.97 -19.61 21.17
N PRO A 198 8.33 -20.62 20.34
CA PRO A 198 9.62 -20.64 19.65
C PRO A 198 9.82 -19.43 18.72
N TYR A 199 8.76 -18.99 18.04
CA TYR A 199 8.81 -17.80 17.20
C TYR A 199 9.07 -16.53 18.02
N VAL A 200 8.34 -16.34 19.12
CA VAL A 200 8.51 -15.18 20.00
C VAL A 200 9.90 -15.16 20.62
N GLN A 201 10.43 -16.31 21.04
CA GLN A 201 11.80 -16.40 21.54
C GLN A 201 12.83 -15.96 20.49
N ALA A 202 12.70 -16.46 19.25
CA ALA A 202 13.58 -16.08 18.15
C ALA A 202 13.47 -14.58 17.81
N LEU A 203 12.24 -14.04 17.83
CA LEU A 203 11.97 -12.62 17.60
C LEU A 203 12.58 -11.73 18.69
N CYS A 204 12.42 -12.07 19.97
CA CYS A 204 13.05 -11.33 21.07
C CYS A 204 14.58 -11.36 20.97
N GLY A 205 15.17 -12.46 20.51
CA GLY A 205 16.59 -12.54 20.19
C GLY A 205 16.99 -11.57 19.06
N GLU A 206 16.21 -11.51 17.98
CA GLU A 206 16.45 -10.56 16.88
C GLU A 206 16.30 -9.09 17.34
N VAL A 207 15.33 -8.80 18.23
CA VAL A 207 15.15 -7.47 18.86
C VAL A 207 16.41 -7.06 19.63
N ALA A 208 16.99 -7.98 20.41
CA ALA A 208 18.22 -7.71 21.16
C ALA A 208 19.41 -7.37 20.23
N GLU A 209 19.56 -8.06 19.10
CA GLU A 209 20.61 -7.73 18.12
C GLU A 209 20.35 -6.39 17.41
N VAL A 210 19.08 -6.07 17.11
CA VAL A 210 18.73 -4.77 16.52
C VAL A 210 19.02 -3.61 17.49
N LEU A 211 18.78 -3.79 18.79
CA LEU A 211 19.13 -2.80 19.81
C LEU A 211 20.64 -2.52 19.83
N LYS A 212 21.46 -3.57 19.79
CA LYS A 212 22.94 -3.43 19.68
C LYS A 212 23.34 -2.70 18.42
N LEU A 213 22.74 -3.02 17.28
CA LEU A 213 23.03 -2.37 16.01
C LEU A 213 22.70 -0.87 16.07
N ILE A 214 21.56 -0.50 16.66
CA ILE A 214 21.16 0.89 16.84
C ILE A 214 22.18 1.66 17.67
N GLU A 215 22.66 1.08 18.78
CA GLU A 215 23.68 1.69 19.62
C GLU A 215 25.02 1.81 18.88
N GLN A 216 25.52 0.71 18.29
CA GLN A 216 26.80 0.66 17.58
C GLN A 216 26.88 1.62 16.40
N LYS A 217 25.76 1.81 15.68
CA LYS A 217 25.67 2.70 14.53
C LYS A 217 25.06 4.04 14.91
N ASP A 218 24.86 4.33 16.20
CA ASP A 218 24.30 5.56 16.76
C ASP A 218 23.10 6.05 15.92
N LEU A 219 22.10 5.17 15.80
CA LEU A 219 20.86 5.39 15.05
C LEU A 219 19.78 5.92 15.98
N SER A 220 18.87 6.73 15.43
CA SER A 220 17.75 7.29 16.18
C SER A 220 16.46 6.61 15.76
N VAL A 221 15.73 6.02 16.71
CA VAL A 221 14.42 5.43 16.41
C VAL A 221 13.42 6.55 16.19
N ARG A 222 12.81 6.58 15.00
CA ARG A 222 11.85 7.62 14.62
C ARG A 222 10.42 7.16 14.86
N ALA A 223 10.02 6.03 14.28
CA ALA A 223 8.72 5.43 14.47
C ALA A 223 8.84 3.92 14.75
N PHE A 224 7.92 3.40 15.56
CA PHE A 224 7.77 1.99 15.85
C PHE A 224 6.41 1.50 15.34
N TYR A 225 6.39 0.37 14.65
CA TYR A 225 5.16 -0.23 14.14
C TYR A 225 5.19 -1.75 14.30
N MET A 226 4.23 -2.30 15.07
CA MET A 226 4.02 -3.74 15.18
C MET A 226 2.74 -4.14 14.45
N GLY A 227 2.86 -5.01 13.45
CA GLY A 227 1.74 -5.41 12.59
C GLY A 227 1.93 -6.78 11.96
N GLY A 228 1.34 -7.00 10.78
CA GLY A 228 1.55 -8.18 9.95
C GLY A 228 0.30 -9.03 9.81
N GLY A 229 0.21 -10.13 10.57
CA GLY A 229 -1.01 -10.90 10.72
C GLY A 229 -1.94 -10.21 11.71
N THR A 230 -1.86 -10.58 12.97
CA THR A 230 -2.61 -9.98 14.07
C THR A 230 -1.77 -10.09 15.33
N PRO A 231 -1.03 -9.04 15.72
CA PRO A 231 -0.23 -9.06 16.95
C PRO A 231 -1.00 -9.53 18.18
N THR A 232 -2.28 -9.14 18.29
CA THR A 232 -3.20 -9.50 19.37
C THR A 232 -3.69 -10.94 19.33
N ALA A 233 -3.39 -11.72 18.28
CA ALA A 233 -3.65 -13.16 18.23
C ALA A 233 -2.64 -13.98 19.05
N LEU A 234 -1.51 -13.39 19.45
CA LEU A 234 -0.63 -14.01 20.44
C LEU A 234 -1.38 -14.18 21.77
N PRO A 235 -1.08 -15.21 22.58
CA PRO A 235 -1.45 -15.27 24.00
C PRO A 235 -0.92 -14.07 24.82
N TYR A 236 -1.42 -13.86 26.03
CA TYR A 236 -1.08 -12.68 26.84
C TYR A 236 0.42 -12.60 27.17
N ASP A 237 0.98 -13.69 27.69
CA ASP A 237 2.39 -13.87 28.06
C ASP A 237 3.33 -13.66 26.86
N LEU A 238 2.96 -14.18 25.70
CA LEU A 238 3.75 -14.04 24.48
C LEU A 238 3.70 -12.63 23.89
N LEU A 239 2.53 -11.97 23.92
CA LEU A 239 2.43 -10.57 23.51
C LEU A 239 3.25 -9.67 24.45
N GLU A 240 3.10 -9.87 25.75
CA GLU A 240 3.85 -9.14 26.77
C GLU A 240 5.36 -9.34 26.61
N SER A 241 5.81 -10.57 26.34
CA SER A 241 7.22 -10.88 26.10
C SER A 241 7.82 -10.08 24.92
N VAL A 242 7.09 -9.97 23.80
CA VAL A 242 7.54 -9.18 22.64
C VAL A 242 7.59 -7.70 22.98
N LEU A 243 6.53 -7.17 23.62
CA LEU A 243 6.45 -5.74 23.96
C LEU A 243 7.49 -5.32 25.01
N VAL A 244 7.77 -6.18 25.99
CA VAL A 244 8.85 -5.95 26.97
C VAL A 244 10.20 -5.93 26.26
N ALA A 245 10.49 -6.90 25.38
CA ALA A 245 11.74 -6.90 24.62
C ALA A 245 11.88 -5.65 23.72
N ALA A 246 10.78 -5.20 23.12
CA ALA A 246 10.74 -4.00 22.28
C ALA A 246 10.64 -2.68 23.06
N GLY A 247 10.50 -2.72 24.39
CA GLY A 247 10.28 -1.55 25.25
C GLY A 247 11.24 -0.38 25.01
N PRO A 248 12.57 -0.61 24.87
CA PRO A 248 13.51 0.47 24.55
C PRO A 248 13.28 1.10 23.16
N LEU A 249 12.86 0.31 22.16
CA LEU A 249 12.54 0.81 20.82
C LEU A 249 11.25 1.64 20.83
N ILE A 250 10.24 1.17 21.56
CA ILE A 250 8.97 1.88 21.74
C ILE A 250 9.19 3.21 22.45
N SER A 251 9.96 3.20 23.54
CA SER A 251 10.24 4.39 24.35
C SER A 251 11.08 5.45 23.61
N ALA A 252 11.96 5.00 22.70
CA ALA A 252 12.79 5.90 21.89
C ALA A 252 12.03 6.50 20.69
N ALA A 253 10.95 5.85 20.23
CA ALA A 253 10.19 6.29 19.07
C ALA A 253 9.35 7.54 19.35
N ARG A 254 9.15 8.38 18.34
CA ARG A 254 8.23 9.53 18.40
C ARG A 254 6.77 9.09 18.29
N GLU A 255 6.54 7.99 17.58
CA GLU A 255 5.23 7.35 17.40
C GLU A 255 5.42 5.84 17.54
N ALA A 256 4.58 5.20 18.35
CA ALA A 256 4.57 3.75 18.50
C ALA A 256 3.15 3.20 18.26
N THR A 257 3.04 2.37 17.22
CA THR A 257 1.78 1.74 16.81
C THR A 257 1.82 0.24 17.03
N VAL A 258 0.74 -0.32 17.60
CA VAL A 258 0.49 -1.76 17.63
C VAL A 258 -0.84 -2.05 16.93
N GLU A 259 -0.81 -2.80 15.84
CA GLU A 259 -2.03 -3.22 15.16
C GLU A 259 -2.84 -4.18 16.05
N ALA A 260 -4.09 -3.78 16.28
CA ALA A 260 -5.12 -4.51 16.99
C ALA A 260 -6.24 -4.89 15.99
N GLY A 261 -5.84 -5.21 14.75
CA GLY A 261 -6.70 -5.17 13.56
C GLY A 261 -7.86 -6.18 13.54
N ARG A 262 -7.98 -7.04 14.55
CA ARG A 262 -9.07 -8.01 14.72
C ARG A 262 -9.82 -7.76 16.02
N PRO A 263 -11.04 -7.19 15.95
CA PRO A 263 -11.86 -6.96 17.14
C PRO A 263 -12.11 -8.23 17.98
N ASP A 264 -12.19 -9.40 17.33
CA ASP A 264 -12.35 -10.72 17.97
C ASP A 264 -11.13 -11.18 18.81
N THR A 265 -10.04 -10.42 18.83
CA THR A 265 -8.83 -10.74 19.61
C THR A 265 -8.58 -9.76 20.76
N LEU A 266 -9.49 -8.81 20.97
CA LEU A 266 -9.32 -7.73 21.94
C LEU A 266 -10.16 -7.96 23.18
N ASP A 267 -9.49 -7.81 24.32
CA ASP A 267 -10.08 -7.71 25.65
C ASP A 267 -9.30 -6.68 26.47
N GLU A 268 -9.73 -6.47 27.70
CA GLU A 268 -9.18 -5.44 28.59
C GLU A 268 -7.69 -5.70 28.88
N ARG A 269 -7.32 -6.98 29.06
CA ARG A 269 -5.95 -7.37 29.38
C ARG A 269 -5.02 -7.13 28.19
N LYS A 270 -5.43 -7.47 26.96
CA LYS A 270 -4.65 -7.20 25.75
C LYS A 270 -4.39 -5.72 25.55
N LEU A 271 -5.43 -4.91 25.67
CA LEU A 271 -5.33 -3.46 25.50
C LEU A 271 -4.46 -2.84 26.61
N SER A 272 -4.58 -3.32 27.85
CA SER A 272 -3.73 -2.88 28.96
C SER A 272 -2.26 -3.23 28.76
N ILE A 273 -1.96 -4.44 28.30
CA ILE A 273 -0.59 -4.87 27.95
C ILE A 273 0.02 -3.96 26.87
N ILE A 274 -0.76 -3.63 25.82
CA ILE A 274 -0.31 -2.75 24.75
C ILE A 274 -0.06 -1.34 25.30
N LEU A 275 -1.00 -0.76 26.05
CA LEU A 275 -0.85 0.59 26.57
C LEU A 275 0.35 0.69 27.54
N ALA A 276 0.54 -0.31 28.40
CA ALA A 276 1.65 -0.38 29.35
C ALA A 276 3.03 -0.45 28.68
N SER A 277 3.10 -0.91 27.42
CA SER A 277 4.35 -0.90 26.64
C SER A 277 4.79 0.50 26.21
N GLY A 278 3.90 1.49 26.28
CA GLY A 278 4.11 2.86 25.77
C GLY A 278 3.56 3.09 24.36
N ALA A 279 3.03 2.05 23.70
CA ALA A 279 2.32 2.22 22.43
C ALA A 279 1.00 2.98 22.65
N SER A 280 0.94 4.23 22.17
CA SER A 280 -0.22 5.12 22.32
C SER A 280 -1.20 5.05 21.15
N ARG A 281 -0.81 4.37 20.06
CA ARG A 281 -1.62 4.22 18.86
C ARG A 281 -1.92 2.76 18.53
N ILE A 282 -3.18 2.51 18.18
CA ILE A 282 -3.64 1.19 17.74
C ILE A 282 -4.52 1.28 16.49
N SER A 283 -4.75 0.13 15.85
CA SER A 283 -5.69 0.01 14.73
C SER A 283 -6.76 -1.01 15.07
N ILE A 284 -8.05 -0.64 15.06
CA ILE A 284 -9.18 -1.56 15.24
C ILE A 284 -9.98 -1.58 13.94
N ASN A 285 -9.89 -2.70 13.22
CA ASN A 285 -10.21 -2.70 11.79
C ASN A 285 -11.38 -3.64 11.45
N PRO A 286 -12.63 -3.15 11.45
CA PRO A 286 -13.80 -3.96 11.13
C PRO A 286 -13.91 -4.30 9.64
N GLN A 287 -13.32 -3.47 8.76
CA GLN A 287 -13.46 -3.54 7.30
C GLN A 287 -14.85 -3.14 6.78
N THR A 288 -15.91 -3.59 7.46
CA THR A 288 -17.33 -3.28 7.19
C THR A 288 -18.18 -3.48 8.44
N MET A 289 -19.35 -2.84 8.51
CA MET A 289 -20.32 -3.05 9.59
C MET A 289 -21.22 -4.27 9.38
N HIS A 290 -21.21 -4.85 8.17
CA HIS A 290 -22.20 -5.85 7.76
C HIS A 290 -21.76 -7.26 8.16
N ASN A 291 -22.42 -7.84 9.16
CA ASN A 291 -22.11 -9.18 9.67
C ASN A 291 -22.11 -10.27 8.58
N ASP A 292 -22.99 -10.16 7.59
CA ASP A 292 -23.08 -11.12 6.49
C ASP A 292 -21.84 -11.04 5.59
N THR A 293 -21.39 -9.83 5.26
CA THR A 293 -20.13 -9.60 4.55
C THR A 293 -18.95 -10.10 5.38
N LEU A 294 -18.91 -9.83 6.69
CA LEU A 294 -17.84 -10.29 7.58
C LEU A 294 -17.69 -11.82 7.55
N ARG A 295 -18.80 -12.55 7.63
CA ARG A 295 -18.82 -14.02 7.48
C ARG A 295 -18.32 -14.44 6.10
N LEU A 296 -18.80 -13.79 5.04
CA LEU A 296 -18.41 -14.09 3.66
C LEU A 296 -16.90 -13.93 3.43
N ILE A 297 -16.29 -12.91 4.01
CA ILE A 297 -14.86 -12.62 3.84
C ILE A 297 -13.95 -13.34 4.85
N GLY A 298 -14.51 -14.22 5.69
CA GLY A 298 -13.77 -15.07 6.63
C GLY A 298 -13.34 -14.35 7.91
N ARG A 299 -14.06 -13.30 8.33
CA ARG A 299 -13.85 -12.61 9.60
C ARG A 299 -14.86 -13.10 10.64
N GLY A 300 -14.34 -13.51 11.80
CA GLY A 300 -15.12 -14.14 12.87
C GLY A 300 -15.75 -13.19 13.87
N HIS A 301 -15.52 -11.87 13.74
CA HIS A 301 -16.11 -10.87 14.61
C HIS A 301 -17.43 -10.34 14.03
N THR A 302 -18.23 -9.74 14.89
CA THR A 302 -19.47 -9.03 14.55
C THR A 302 -19.30 -7.53 14.72
N ARG A 303 -20.23 -6.76 14.14
CA ARG A 303 -20.36 -5.31 14.38
C ARG A 303 -20.31 -4.96 15.87
N ALA A 304 -21.09 -5.65 16.70
CA ALA A 304 -21.17 -5.39 18.14
C ALA A 304 -19.83 -5.64 18.86
N GLN A 305 -19.05 -6.65 18.43
CA GLN A 305 -17.72 -6.87 18.99
C GLN A 305 -16.74 -5.74 18.61
N THR A 306 -16.86 -5.15 17.42
CA THR A 306 -16.09 -3.95 17.07
C THR A 306 -16.47 -2.77 17.96
N GLU A 307 -17.77 -2.49 18.13
CA GLU A 307 -18.26 -1.41 18.99
C GLU A 307 -17.73 -1.58 20.42
N ASN A 308 -17.81 -2.80 20.97
CA ASN A 308 -17.30 -3.12 22.30
C ASN A 308 -15.78 -2.96 22.41
N ALA A 309 -15.01 -3.50 21.46
CA ALA A 309 -13.56 -3.40 21.48
C ALA A 309 -13.08 -1.94 21.37
N TYR A 310 -13.77 -1.14 20.55
CA TYR A 310 -13.50 0.28 20.40
C TYR A 310 -13.82 1.06 21.69
N ALA A 311 -15.00 0.82 22.28
CA ALA A 311 -15.38 1.44 23.55
C ALA A 311 -14.41 1.08 24.68
N LEU A 312 -13.98 -0.19 24.73
CA LEU A 312 -13.01 -0.66 25.73
C LEU A 312 -11.63 -0.01 25.54
N ALA A 313 -11.16 0.12 24.29
CA ALA A 313 -9.90 0.83 24.02
C ALA A 313 -9.95 2.28 24.48
N ARG A 314 -11.07 2.98 24.26
CA ARG A 314 -11.29 4.34 24.77
C ARG A 314 -11.28 4.39 26.30
N GLN A 315 -11.97 3.46 26.94
CA GLN A 315 -12.04 3.38 28.40
C GLN A 315 -10.66 3.15 29.04
N ILE A 316 -9.80 2.33 28.40
CA ILE A 316 -8.44 2.04 28.88
C ILE A 316 -7.49 3.23 28.69
N GLY A 317 -7.80 4.15 27.77
CA GLY A 317 -7.04 5.38 27.57
C GLY A 317 -6.39 5.53 26.20
N PHE A 318 -6.81 4.76 25.18
CA PHE A 318 -6.35 5.00 23.81
C PHE A 318 -7.05 6.23 23.22
N HIS A 319 -6.25 7.21 22.81
CA HIS A 319 -6.70 8.44 22.16
C HIS A 319 -6.33 8.52 20.68
N HIS A 320 -5.63 7.52 20.14
CA HIS A 320 -5.31 7.45 18.72
C HIS A 320 -5.65 6.07 18.19
N ILE A 321 -6.87 5.95 17.66
CA ILE A 321 -7.37 4.70 17.08
C ILE A 321 -7.56 4.89 15.58
N ASN A 322 -6.86 4.09 14.79
CA ASN A 322 -7.08 3.97 13.36
C ASN A 322 -8.16 2.93 13.06
N MET A 323 -8.99 3.19 12.05
CA MET A 323 -9.97 2.24 11.52
C MET A 323 -9.75 2.01 10.03
N ASP A 324 -9.62 0.75 9.62
CA ASP A 324 -9.55 0.39 8.21
C ASP A 324 -10.91 -0.13 7.70
N LEU A 325 -11.37 0.44 6.58
CA LEU A 325 -12.55 0.02 5.83
C LEU A 325 -12.15 -0.44 4.42
N ILE A 326 -12.90 -1.39 3.85
CA ILE A 326 -12.63 -1.91 2.50
C ILE A 326 -13.82 -1.64 1.60
N ALA A 327 -13.61 -0.85 0.54
CA ALA A 327 -14.54 -0.68 -0.56
C ALA A 327 -14.44 -1.85 -1.55
N GLY A 328 -15.59 -2.27 -2.09
CA GLY A 328 -15.67 -3.34 -3.08
C GLY A 328 -15.71 -4.76 -2.50
N LEU A 329 -16.10 -4.92 -1.23
CA LEU A 329 -16.28 -6.25 -0.63
C LEU A 329 -17.42 -7.03 -1.33
N PRO A 330 -17.34 -8.37 -1.39
CA PRO A 330 -18.36 -9.19 -2.04
C PRO A 330 -19.70 -9.04 -1.32
N GLY A 331 -20.78 -8.92 -2.09
CA GLY A 331 -22.14 -8.74 -1.57
C GLY A 331 -22.49 -7.31 -1.15
N GLU A 332 -21.54 -6.36 -1.19
CA GLU A 332 -21.82 -4.96 -0.83
C GLU A 332 -22.12 -4.07 -2.03
N ASN A 333 -22.90 -3.02 -1.78
CA ASN A 333 -23.19 -1.93 -2.72
C ASN A 333 -22.92 -0.56 -2.07
N GLU A 334 -23.08 0.52 -2.83
CA GLU A 334 -22.79 1.88 -2.35
C GLU A 334 -23.60 2.29 -1.12
N ALA A 335 -24.85 1.84 -1.01
CA ALA A 335 -25.71 2.12 0.15
C ALA A 335 -25.18 1.42 1.40
N MET A 336 -24.78 0.15 1.28
CA MET A 336 -24.16 -0.61 2.38
C MET A 336 -22.84 0.03 2.83
N PHE A 337 -21.99 0.47 1.89
CA PHE A 337 -20.76 1.16 2.24
C PHE A 337 -21.04 2.51 2.94
N SER A 338 -22.05 3.26 2.49
CA SER A 338 -22.48 4.49 3.14
C SER A 338 -22.99 4.28 4.57
N GLN A 339 -23.69 3.16 4.82
CA GLN A 339 -24.06 2.76 6.18
C GLN A 339 -22.83 2.47 7.04
N THR A 340 -21.83 1.76 6.50
CA THR A 340 -20.56 1.51 7.18
C THR A 340 -19.84 2.82 7.56
N LEU A 341 -19.82 3.81 6.67
CA LEU A 341 -19.26 5.13 6.96
C LEU A 341 -20.03 5.85 8.08
N ALA A 342 -21.37 5.86 8.03
CA ALA A 342 -22.18 6.46 9.09
C ALA A 342 -21.97 5.79 10.44
N TRP A 343 -21.80 4.46 10.45
CA TRP A 343 -21.47 3.69 11.64
C TRP A 343 -20.06 3.99 12.16
N GLU A 344 -19.05 4.04 11.30
CA GLU A 344 -17.69 4.42 11.67
C GLU A 344 -17.66 5.80 12.35
N ARG A 345 -18.42 6.77 11.82
CA ARG A 345 -18.52 8.12 12.41
C ARG A 345 -19.08 8.11 13.82
N SER A 346 -19.94 7.15 14.18
CA SER A 346 -20.45 7.01 15.55
C SER A 346 -19.36 6.65 16.56
N MET A 347 -18.27 6.03 16.10
CA MET A 347 -17.10 5.69 16.93
C MET A 347 -16.04 6.81 16.93
N GLN A 348 -16.06 7.73 15.96
CA GLN A 348 -15.14 8.88 15.89
C GLN A 348 -13.65 8.49 15.99
N PRO A 349 -13.10 7.64 15.11
CA PRO A 349 -11.66 7.34 15.13
C PRO A 349 -10.83 8.58 14.77
N GLU A 350 -9.60 8.64 15.24
CA GLU A 350 -8.66 9.71 14.89
C GLU A 350 -8.06 9.53 13.49
N SER A 351 -8.12 8.31 12.97
CA SER A 351 -7.61 7.97 11.64
C SER A 351 -8.51 6.95 10.95
N LEU A 352 -8.69 7.12 9.65
CA LEU A 352 -9.50 6.27 8.81
C LEU A 352 -8.71 5.90 7.56
N THR A 353 -8.55 4.62 7.27
CA THR A 353 -7.99 4.18 5.99
C THR A 353 -9.09 3.55 5.14
N ILE A 354 -9.27 4.11 3.95
CA ILE A 354 -10.16 3.54 2.93
C ILE A 354 -9.30 2.71 1.99
N HIS A 355 -9.47 1.41 2.06
CA HIS A 355 -8.85 0.47 1.13
C HIS A 355 -9.78 0.16 -0.04
N THR A 356 -9.21 -0.01 -1.21
CA THR A 356 -9.90 -0.63 -2.35
C THR A 356 -9.53 -2.11 -2.38
N LEU A 357 -10.53 -2.99 -2.40
CA LEU A 357 -10.31 -4.43 -2.48
C LEU A 357 -9.35 -4.78 -3.62
N SER A 358 -8.26 -5.46 -3.25
CA SER A 358 -7.28 -6.01 -4.18
C SER A 358 -7.32 -7.53 -4.11
N VAL A 359 -7.75 -8.18 -5.19
CA VAL A 359 -7.84 -9.64 -5.23
C VAL A 359 -6.59 -10.21 -5.88
N LYS A 360 -5.71 -10.79 -5.07
CA LYS A 360 -4.51 -11.47 -5.57
C LYS A 360 -4.86 -12.89 -6.00
N ARG A 361 -4.16 -13.40 -7.02
CA ARG A 361 -4.32 -14.77 -7.53
C ARG A 361 -4.23 -15.87 -6.45
N SER A 362 -3.47 -15.62 -5.38
CA SER A 362 -3.25 -16.56 -4.28
C SER A 362 -4.26 -16.44 -3.13
N SER A 363 -5.25 -15.56 -3.23
CA SER A 363 -6.28 -15.41 -2.20
C SER A 363 -7.41 -16.43 -2.41
N LEU A 364 -8.06 -16.85 -1.32
CA LEU A 364 -9.20 -17.78 -1.41
C LEU A 364 -10.35 -17.17 -2.22
N MET A 365 -10.52 -15.85 -2.11
CA MET A 365 -11.51 -15.09 -2.88
C MET A 365 -11.30 -15.23 -4.40
N HIS A 366 -10.05 -15.24 -4.89
CA HIS A 366 -9.77 -15.51 -6.30
C HIS A 366 -10.07 -16.96 -6.67
N LEU A 367 -9.60 -17.90 -5.85
CA LEU A 367 -9.71 -19.33 -6.11
C LEU A 367 -11.17 -19.82 -6.14
N TRP A 368 -12.05 -19.17 -5.38
CA TRP A 368 -13.47 -19.50 -5.31
C TRP A 368 -14.34 -18.71 -6.28
N GLY A 369 -13.77 -17.73 -7.00
CA GLY A 369 -14.48 -16.96 -8.01
C GLY A 369 -15.61 -16.10 -7.42
N ASP A 370 -15.40 -15.52 -6.23
CA ASP A 370 -16.41 -14.68 -5.57
C ASP A 370 -16.86 -13.54 -6.50
N ARG A 371 -18.17 -13.28 -6.57
CA ARG A 371 -18.72 -12.17 -7.36
C ARG A 371 -18.42 -10.85 -6.68
N LEU A 372 -17.65 -9.99 -7.34
CA LEU A 372 -17.22 -8.69 -6.81
C LEU A 372 -18.01 -7.53 -7.43
N PRO A 373 -18.16 -6.41 -6.71
CA PRO A 373 -18.68 -5.16 -7.28
C PRO A 373 -17.82 -4.68 -8.46
N GLY A 374 -18.46 -4.10 -9.48
CA GLY A 374 -17.77 -3.54 -10.64
C GLY A 374 -17.01 -2.25 -10.31
N GLY A 375 -15.98 -1.93 -11.12
CA GLY A 375 -15.07 -0.80 -10.86
C GLY A 375 -15.75 0.56 -10.71
N GLU A 376 -16.84 0.83 -11.44
CA GLU A 376 -17.61 2.08 -11.33
C GLU A 376 -18.24 2.22 -9.94
N MET A 377 -18.93 1.19 -9.46
CA MET A 377 -19.54 1.16 -8.13
C MET A 377 -18.49 1.34 -7.03
N VAL A 378 -17.33 0.68 -7.16
CA VAL A 378 -16.23 0.83 -6.20
C VAL A 378 -15.64 2.24 -6.24
N SER A 379 -15.59 2.88 -7.41
CA SER A 379 -15.17 4.28 -7.55
C SER A 379 -16.09 5.23 -6.76
N HIS A 380 -17.41 5.02 -6.80
CA HIS A 380 -18.34 5.78 -5.98
C HIS A 380 -18.18 5.54 -4.48
N MET A 381 -17.91 4.29 -4.06
CA MET A 381 -17.58 3.98 -2.66
C MET A 381 -16.31 4.70 -2.19
N VAL A 382 -15.23 4.67 -2.97
CA VAL A 382 -13.97 5.35 -2.60
C VAL A 382 -14.18 6.86 -2.53
N GLU A 383 -14.94 7.44 -3.46
CA GLU A 383 -15.25 8.87 -3.45
C GLU A 383 -16.15 9.26 -2.27
N SER A 384 -17.13 8.43 -1.89
CA SER A 384 -17.95 8.68 -0.70
C SER A 384 -17.11 8.57 0.59
N GLY A 385 -16.18 7.62 0.67
CA GLY A 385 -15.22 7.51 1.77
C GLY A 385 -14.32 8.74 1.90
N ARG A 386 -13.82 9.28 0.78
CA ARG A 386 -13.05 10.54 0.75
C ARG A 386 -13.86 11.73 1.27
N LYS A 387 -15.09 11.90 0.77
CA LYS A 387 -15.99 12.99 1.21
C LYS A 387 -16.34 12.87 2.68
N HIS A 388 -16.56 11.64 3.16
CA HIS A 388 -16.85 11.35 4.57
C HIS A 388 -15.68 11.72 5.48
N ALA A 389 -14.46 11.30 5.14
CA ALA A 389 -13.26 11.67 5.89
C ALA A 389 -13.09 13.20 5.98
N GLN A 390 -13.28 13.90 4.86
CA GLN A 390 -13.23 15.37 4.81
C GLN A 390 -14.31 16.03 5.68
N ALA A 391 -15.55 15.50 5.64
CA ALA A 391 -16.65 15.99 6.46
C ALA A 391 -16.41 15.79 7.98
N ASN A 392 -15.57 14.82 8.35
CA ASN A 392 -15.15 14.57 9.73
C ASN A 392 -13.86 15.32 10.11
N GLY A 393 -13.38 16.25 9.28
CA GLY A 393 -12.18 17.05 9.57
C GLY A 393 -10.87 16.29 9.39
N MET A 394 -10.89 15.14 8.71
CA MET A 394 -9.69 14.36 8.42
C MET A 394 -9.08 14.76 7.08
N HIS A 395 -7.75 14.75 7.03
CA HIS A 395 -6.97 15.08 5.84
C HIS A 395 -6.20 13.85 5.34
N PRO A 396 -6.10 13.65 4.02
CA PRO A 396 -5.33 12.54 3.46
C PRO A 396 -3.85 12.77 3.71
N TYR A 397 -3.14 11.76 4.20
CA TYR A 397 -1.73 11.90 4.60
C TYR A 397 -0.80 10.86 3.97
N TYR A 398 -1.32 9.75 3.46
CA TYR A 398 -0.57 8.81 2.64
C TYR A 398 -1.48 8.10 1.64
N LEU A 399 -0.87 7.59 0.58
CA LEU A 399 -1.57 6.87 -0.46
C LEU A 399 -0.67 5.82 -1.09
N TYR A 400 -1.26 4.68 -1.42
CA TYR A 400 -0.62 3.70 -2.29
C TYR A 400 -1.64 2.97 -3.16
N ARG A 401 -1.18 2.51 -4.31
CA ARG A 401 -1.96 1.75 -5.28
C ARG A 401 -1.41 0.33 -5.38
N GLN A 402 -2.26 -0.64 -5.59
CA GLN A 402 -1.89 -2.04 -5.78
C GLN A 402 -2.36 -2.52 -7.16
N LYS A 403 -1.65 -3.51 -7.69
CA LYS A 403 -2.13 -4.22 -8.88
C LYS A 403 -3.40 -4.99 -8.53
N HIS A 404 -4.30 -5.14 -9.50
CA HIS A 404 -5.57 -5.88 -9.33
C HIS A 404 -6.47 -5.30 -8.23
N GLN A 405 -6.48 -3.98 -8.06
CA GLN A 405 -7.51 -3.28 -7.31
C GLN A 405 -8.74 -3.08 -8.18
N ALA A 406 -9.92 -3.27 -7.61
CA ALA A 406 -11.17 -2.98 -8.30
C ALA A 406 -11.17 -1.54 -8.83
N GLY A 407 -11.39 -1.37 -10.15
CA GLY A 407 -11.35 -0.07 -10.82
C GLY A 407 -9.97 0.61 -10.87
N ASN A 408 -8.88 -0.09 -10.48
CA ASN A 408 -7.52 0.45 -10.40
C ASN A 408 -7.43 1.77 -9.61
N LEU A 409 -8.15 1.81 -8.49
CA LEU A 409 -8.20 2.96 -7.60
C LEU A 409 -6.99 2.98 -6.65
N GLU A 410 -7.18 3.46 -5.44
CA GLU A 410 -6.13 3.68 -4.46
C GLU A 410 -6.55 3.23 -3.07
N ASN A 411 -5.57 3.11 -2.17
CA ASN A 411 -5.79 3.10 -0.73
C ASN A 411 -5.30 4.44 -0.19
N VAL A 412 -6.09 5.08 0.68
CA VAL A 412 -5.76 6.38 1.27
C VAL A 412 -6.01 6.34 2.76
N GLY A 413 -5.02 6.78 3.53
CA GLY A 413 -5.22 7.10 4.94
C GLY A 413 -5.54 8.55 5.12
N TYR A 414 -6.57 8.79 5.93
CA TYR A 414 -7.02 10.08 6.39
C TYR A 414 -6.82 10.14 7.90
N ALA A 415 -6.43 11.30 8.42
CA ALA A 415 -6.27 11.50 9.85
C ALA A 415 -6.72 12.90 10.24
N LEU A 416 -7.19 13.04 11.47
CA LEU A 416 -7.31 14.33 12.11
C LEU A 416 -5.93 15.02 12.16
N LYS A 417 -5.93 16.33 12.38
CA LYS A 417 -4.69 17.09 12.59
C LYS A 417 -3.86 16.41 13.69
N ASP A 418 -2.55 16.31 13.47
CA ASP A 418 -1.56 15.74 14.39
C ASP A 418 -1.69 14.20 14.62
N HIS A 419 -2.54 13.51 13.85
CA HIS A 419 -2.76 12.05 13.95
C HIS A 419 -2.26 11.26 12.72
N ALA A 420 -1.51 11.91 11.82
CA ALA A 420 -0.91 11.24 10.66
C ALA A 420 0.20 10.27 11.08
N CYS A 421 0.19 9.06 10.51
CA CYS A 421 1.19 8.02 10.80
C CYS A 421 2.54 8.33 10.17
N LEU A 422 3.57 8.52 10.99
CA LEU A 422 4.94 8.71 10.50
C LEU A 422 5.41 7.45 9.75
N TYR A 423 5.22 6.27 10.37
CA TYR A 423 5.66 5.01 9.77
C TYR A 423 5.02 4.75 8.39
N ASN A 424 3.72 5.02 8.22
CA ASN A 424 3.06 4.79 6.93
C ASN A 424 3.56 5.78 5.86
N ILE A 425 3.78 7.04 6.22
CA ILE A 425 4.38 8.03 5.32
C ILE A 425 5.77 7.57 4.91
N ASP A 426 6.62 7.27 5.89
CA ASP A 426 8.03 6.93 5.67
C ASP A 426 8.19 5.63 4.86
N MET A 427 7.29 4.66 5.11
CA MET A 427 7.22 3.42 4.33
C MET A 427 6.74 3.67 2.89
N MET A 428 5.70 4.48 2.68
CA MET A 428 5.16 4.75 1.34
C MET A 428 6.04 5.70 0.52
N GLU A 429 6.75 6.62 1.15
CA GLU A 429 7.62 7.54 0.46
C GLU A 429 9.04 6.98 0.27
N ASP A 430 9.44 5.91 0.97
CA ASP A 430 10.83 5.43 0.99
C ASP A 430 11.80 6.57 1.37
N VAL A 431 11.48 7.31 2.44
CA VAL A 431 12.31 8.43 2.95
C VAL A 431 13.11 8.10 4.20
N CYS A 432 12.68 7.10 4.97
CA CYS A 432 13.38 6.62 6.16
C CYS A 432 13.91 5.19 5.93
N SER A 433 15.04 4.87 6.54
CA SER A 433 15.51 3.47 6.63
C SER A 433 14.61 2.69 7.59
N VAL A 434 14.42 1.38 7.36
CA VAL A 434 13.60 0.53 8.23
C VAL A 434 14.42 -0.68 8.66
N LEU A 435 14.47 -0.92 9.97
CA LEU A 435 14.89 -2.18 10.57
C LEU A 435 13.63 -3.01 10.86
N ALA A 436 13.42 -4.04 10.05
CA ALA A 436 12.21 -4.86 10.06
C ALA A 436 12.51 -6.27 10.57
N LEU A 437 11.79 -6.69 11.61
CA LEU A 437 11.97 -7.94 12.35
C LEU A 437 10.80 -8.89 12.15
N GLY A 438 11.05 -10.19 12.34
CA GLY A 438 10.06 -11.25 12.17
C GLY A 438 10.06 -11.89 10.78
N ALA A 439 9.43 -13.06 10.67
CA ALA A 439 9.32 -13.80 9.41
C ALA A 439 8.67 -12.95 8.29
N GLY A 440 9.30 -12.92 7.12
CA GLY A 440 8.84 -12.19 5.94
C GLY A 440 8.99 -10.67 5.99
N ALA A 441 9.46 -10.10 7.10
CA ALA A 441 9.75 -8.67 7.22
C ALA A 441 10.92 -8.27 6.31
N ILE A 442 10.94 -7.02 5.83
CA ILE A 442 11.97 -6.54 4.90
C ILE A 442 12.60 -5.28 5.45
N SER A 443 13.86 -5.38 5.86
CA SER A 443 14.64 -4.20 6.23
C SER A 443 15.08 -3.44 4.97
N LYS A 444 15.17 -2.12 5.07
CA LYS A 444 15.66 -1.26 3.98
C LYS A 444 16.61 -0.19 4.52
N ARG A 445 17.75 0.01 3.86
CA ARG A 445 18.58 1.20 4.05
C ARG A 445 18.33 2.15 2.89
N VAL A 446 18.01 3.39 3.22
CA VAL A 446 17.73 4.48 2.28
C VAL A 446 18.83 5.52 2.44
N TRP A 447 19.54 5.81 1.36
CA TRP A 447 20.53 6.89 1.34
C TRP A 447 19.85 8.24 1.09
N PRO A 448 20.45 9.37 1.52
CA PRO A 448 19.92 10.71 1.28
C PRO A 448 19.50 10.92 -0.18
N GLY A 449 18.41 11.65 -0.40
CA GLY A 449 17.86 11.88 -1.74
C GLY A 449 17.29 10.64 -2.44
N ARG A 450 17.22 9.49 -1.77
CA ARG A 450 16.78 8.19 -2.32
C ARG A 450 17.65 7.71 -3.48
N GLU A 451 18.93 8.11 -3.51
CA GLU A 451 19.89 7.75 -4.55
C GLU A 451 20.10 6.24 -4.64
N LYS A 452 20.03 5.57 -3.48
CA LYS A 452 20.18 4.12 -3.35
C LYS A 452 19.22 3.62 -2.29
N ILE A 453 18.62 2.46 -2.57
CA ILE A 453 17.83 1.71 -1.59
C ILE A 453 18.28 0.26 -1.65
N VAL A 454 18.83 -0.25 -0.55
CA VAL A 454 19.21 -1.66 -0.40
C VAL A 454 18.23 -2.32 0.55
N ARG A 455 17.78 -3.52 0.21
CA ARG A 455 16.81 -4.29 0.99
C ARG A 455 17.42 -5.59 1.49
N SER A 456 17.10 -5.97 2.72
CA SER A 456 17.50 -7.22 3.34
C SER A 456 16.25 -7.94 3.87
N PRO A 457 15.68 -8.88 3.09
CA PRO A 457 14.47 -9.60 3.49
C PRO A 457 14.78 -10.72 4.48
N ASN A 458 13.95 -10.85 5.51
CA ASN A 458 13.88 -12.03 6.34
C ASN A 458 13.26 -13.20 5.57
N VAL A 459 13.62 -14.43 5.96
CA VAL A 459 12.97 -15.63 5.42
C VAL A 459 11.48 -15.60 5.72
N LYS A 460 10.67 -16.07 4.75
CA LYS A 460 9.20 -15.94 4.82
C LYS A 460 8.54 -16.99 5.72
N GLN A 461 9.09 -18.20 5.75
CA GLN A 461 8.50 -19.30 6.53
C GLN A 461 8.86 -19.17 8.00
N VAL A 462 7.87 -19.38 8.87
CA VAL A 462 8.00 -19.25 10.33
C VAL A 462 9.05 -20.23 10.86
N GLN A 463 9.05 -21.49 10.38
CA GLN A 463 9.99 -22.53 10.78
C GLN A 463 11.43 -22.14 10.45
N ASP A 464 11.67 -21.67 9.23
CA ASP A 464 12.99 -21.22 8.79
C ASP A 464 13.46 -20.02 9.62
N TYR A 465 12.54 -19.09 9.91
CA TYR A 465 12.85 -17.90 10.69
C TYR A 465 13.29 -18.25 12.11
N ILE A 466 12.61 -19.19 12.79
CA ILE A 466 12.97 -19.62 14.14
C ILE A 466 14.42 -20.12 14.21
N VAL A 467 14.84 -20.92 13.23
CA VAL A 467 16.20 -21.47 13.20
C VAL A 467 17.24 -20.44 12.76
N ARG A 468 16.84 -19.45 11.95
CA ARG A 468 17.76 -18.54 11.25
C ARG A 468 17.70 -17.09 11.73
N ALA A 469 17.00 -16.79 12.83
CA ALA A 469 16.86 -15.42 13.33
C ALA A 469 18.22 -14.71 13.55
N GLY A 470 19.23 -15.41 14.07
CA GLY A 470 20.58 -14.85 14.21
C GLY A 470 21.26 -14.56 12.86
N GLU A 471 20.97 -15.34 11.81
CA GLU A 471 21.41 -14.99 10.45
C GLU A 471 20.68 -13.76 9.93
N MET A 472 19.37 -13.63 10.20
CA MET A 472 18.55 -12.49 9.79
C MET A 472 19.02 -11.18 10.44
N ALA A 473 19.49 -11.24 11.69
CA ALA A 473 20.11 -10.11 12.38
C ALA A 473 21.42 -9.66 11.70
N ARG A 474 22.36 -10.60 11.45
CA ARG A 474 23.63 -10.29 10.74
C ARG A 474 23.42 -9.69 9.34
N ARG A 475 22.40 -10.16 8.62
CA ARG A 475 22.02 -9.59 7.31
C ARG A 475 21.53 -8.14 7.40
N LYS A 476 21.03 -7.69 8.56
CA LYS A 476 20.67 -6.29 8.80
C LYS A 476 21.90 -5.47 9.11
N GLU A 477 22.79 -5.95 9.97
CA GLU A 477 24.08 -5.30 10.25
C GLU A 477 24.83 -4.99 8.95
N ALA A 478 24.89 -5.96 8.03
CA ALA A 478 25.52 -5.80 6.72
C ALA A 478 24.95 -4.63 5.89
N LEU A 479 23.69 -4.21 6.11
CA LEU A 479 23.16 -3.02 5.42
C LEU A 479 23.92 -1.74 5.81
N TRP A 480 24.47 -1.66 7.03
CA TRP A 480 25.20 -0.50 7.58
C TRP A 480 26.73 -0.63 7.47
N GLU A 481 27.23 -1.64 6.77
CA GLU A 481 28.65 -1.79 6.41
C GLU A 481 28.95 -1.46 4.93
N ILE A 482 27.91 -1.22 4.13
CA ILE A 482 27.98 -0.96 2.68
C ILE A 482 28.06 0.54 2.37
#